data_AF-A0A7Y0CDE1-F1
#
_entry.id   AF-A0A7Y0CDE1-F1
#
_cell.length_a   1.000
_cell.length_b   1.000
_cell.length_c   1.000
_cell.angle_alpha   90.00
_cell.angle_beta   90.00
_cell.angle_gamma   90.00
#
_symmetry.space_group_name_H-M   'P 1'
#
loop_
_entity.id
_entity.type
_entity.pdbx_description
1 polymer ?
#
loop_
_entity_poly.entity_id
_entity_poly.type
_entity_poly.pdbx_seq_one_letter_code
_entity_poly.pdbx_strand_id
1 'polypeptide(L)'
;MKRLLSTTGVVIALAFSGVACDKIKPPQPQLQKPPAPSDQVSQGEHEAYSQAAQKELDDLRNVIAELKAKVASANQQTKVQLGEEIEKLETKLRDTQQQLMALKSGTVESWTQLKMSFVKSLEQLKSGIENYRKNAT
;
A
#
# COMPACT_ATOMS: atom_id res chain seq x y z
N MET A 1 45.02 27.68 18.42
CA MET A 1 45.17 27.14 19.79
C MET A 1 44.55 25.75 19.86
N LYS A 2 45.34 24.76 20.32
CA LYS A 2 45.01 23.56 21.15
C LYS A 2 43.75 22.74 20.77
N ARG A 3 43.91 21.53 20.16
CA ARG A 3 44.08 20.16 20.77
C ARG A 3 42.87 19.77 21.66
N LEU A 4 42.23 18.60 21.54
CA LEU A 4 42.64 17.23 21.96
C LEU A 4 41.48 16.26 21.53
N LEU A 5 41.64 15.18 20.76
CA LEU A 5 41.95 13.78 21.15
C LEU A 5 41.40 13.30 22.51
N SER A 6 40.57 12.24 22.51
CA SER A 6 40.52 11.11 23.47
C SER A 6 39.14 10.43 23.35
N THR A 7 38.98 9.25 22.77
CA THR A 7 39.35 7.92 23.30
C THR A 7 38.95 7.76 24.77
N THR A 8 37.98 6.90 25.07
CA THR A 8 38.03 5.94 26.20
C THR A 8 36.81 5.04 26.10
N GLY A 9 37.04 3.76 25.80
CA GLY A 9 36.14 2.69 26.17
C GLY A 9 36.38 2.27 27.62
N VAL A 10 35.34 1.78 28.30
CA VAL A 10 35.39 1.00 29.55
C VAL A 10 34.24 -0.01 29.43
N VAL A 11 34.52 -1.26 29.05
CA VAL A 11 34.83 -2.42 29.91
C VAL A 11 33.73 -2.74 30.93
N ILE A 12 32.84 -3.65 30.50
CA ILE A 12 32.51 -4.95 31.13
C ILE A 12 32.38 -5.00 32.66
N ALA A 13 31.14 -5.34 33.05
CA ALA A 13 30.67 -6.27 34.07
C ALA A 13 31.29 -6.26 35.48
N LEU A 14 30.42 -6.10 36.49
CA LEU A 14 30.49 -6.86 37.73
C LEU A 14 29.07 -7.18 38.20
N ALA A 15 28.72 -8.47 38.15
CA ALA A 15 27.61 -9.03 38.91
C ALA A 15 28.05 -9.13 40.37
N PHE A 16 27.25 -8.58 41.28
CA PHE A 16 27.31 -8.94 42.70
C PHE A 16 25.90 -9.25 43.18
N SER A 17 25.71 -10.54 43.43
CA SER A 17 24.66 -11.11 44.25
C SER A 17 24.75 -10.58 45.68
N GLY A 18 23.64 -10.08 46.21
CA GLY A 18 23.49 -9.71 47.62
C GLY A 18 22.02 -9.83 48.02
N VAL A 19 21.76 -10.67 49.01
CA VAL A 19 20.45 -11.13 49.50
C VAL A 19 19.87 -10.13 50.53
N ALA A 20 18.55 -9.91 50.43
CA ALA A 20 17.56 -9.47 51.43
C ALA A 20 17.87 -8.32 52.42
N CYS A 21 17.01 -7.29 52.39
CA CYS A 21 16.38 -6.78 53.61
C CYS A 21 15.00 -6.16 53.30
N ASP A 22 14.06 -6.52 54.17
CA ASP A 22 12.62 -6.28 54.15
C ASP A 22 12.26 -4.79 54.36
N LYS A 23 11.49 -4.20 53.44
CA LYS A 23 10.54 -3.11 53.75
C LYS A 23 9.52 -2.93 52.62
N ILE A 24 8.27 -3.23 52.94
CA ILE A 24 7.09 -3.13 52.08
C ILE A 24 6.73 -1.66 51.80
N LYS A 25 6.47 -1.34 50.50
CA LYS A 25 5.37 -0.51 49.91
C LYS A 25 5.84 0.46 48.79
N PRO A 26 5.07 0.72 47.70
CA PRO A 26 4.05 -0.05 46.94
C PRO A 26 4.51 -0.32 45.48
N PRO A 27 3.78 -1.12 44.66
CA PRO A 27 4.11 -1.29 43.24
C PRO A 27 3.92 0.03 42.49
N GLN A 28 4.98 0.59 41.94
CA GLN A 28 4.84 1.70 41.01
C GLN A 28 4.21 1.18 39.71
N PRO A 29 3.15 1.84 39.20
CA PRO A 29 2.50 1.46 37.95
C PRO A 29 3.51 1.43 36.82
N GLN A 30 3.42 0.40 35.98
CA GLN A 30 4.10 0.36 34.69
C GLN A 30 3.62 1.54 33.85
N LEU A 31 4.32 2.68 33.92
CA LEU A 31 4.05 3.81 33.06
C LEU A 31 5.01 3.76 31.86
N GLN A 32 4.40 3.43 30.74
CA GLN A 32 4.77 3.80 29.37
C GLN A 32 5.99 3.08 28.77
N LYS A 33 5.66 1.99 28.08
CA LYS A 33 6.34 1.59 26.84
C LYS A 33 6.52 2.86 25.97
N PRO A 34 7.75 3.28 25.63
CA PRO A 34 7.93 4.36 24.66
C PRO A 34 7.18 3.97 23.38
N PRO A 35 6.43 4.90 22.73
CA PRO A 35 5.82 4.60 21.45
C PRO A 35 6.94 4.21 20.49
N ALA A 36 6.85 2.99 19.96
CA ALA A 36 7.81 2.49 19.00
C ALA A 36 7.77 3.42 17.77
N PRO A 37 8.92 3.86 17.24
CA PRO A 37 8.99 4.64 15.99
C PRO A 37 8.46 3.87 14.76
N SER A 38 8.07 2.61 14.90
CA SER A 38 7.72 1.70 13.82
C SER A 38 6.40 2.05 13.11
N ASP A 39 5.42 2.64 13.81
CA ASP A 39 4.10 2.91 13.20
C ASP A 39 4.13 4.06 12.18
N GLN A 40 5.05 5.02 12.33
CA GLN A 40 5.12 6.19 11.44
C GLN A 40 5.75 5.88 10.09
N VAL A 41 6.70 4.94 10.04
CA VAL A 41 7.37 4.56 8.78
C VAL A 41 6.40 3.80 7.87
N SER A 42 5.64 2.85 8.42
CA SER A 42 4.67 2.06 7.64
C SER A 42 3.51 2.90 7.11
N GLN A 43 3.07 3.92 7.84
CA GLN A 43 1.96 4.77 7.37
C GLN A 43 2.37 5.63 6.15
N GLY A 44 3.59 6.15 6.12
CA GLY A 44 4.12 6.87 4.96
C GLY A 44 4.26 6.01 3.71
N GLU A 45 4.70 4.75 3.88
CA GLU A 45 4.79 3.78 2.77
C GLU A 45 3.41 3.41 2.21
N HIS A 46 2.40 3.26 3.07
CA HIS A 46 1.03 2.95 2.67
C HIS A 46 0.41 4.08 1.84
N GLU A 47 0.66 5.33 2.22
CA GLU A 47 0.17 6.50 1.50
C GLU A 47 0.85 6.64 0.14
N ALA A 48 2.18 6.55 0.09
CA ALA A 48 2.94 6.63 -1.16
C ALA A 48 2.50 5.55 -2.16
N TYR A 49 2.31 4.31 -1.69
CA TYR A 49 1.77 3.22 -2.50
C TYR A 49 0.37 3.55 -3.03
N SER A 50 -0.52 4.04 -2.17
CA SER A 50 -1.90 4.36 -2.53
C SER A 50 -2.02 5.51 -3.53
N GLN A 51 -1.11 6.48 -3.48
CA GLN A 51 -1.02 7.57 -4.45
C GLN A 51 -0.53 7.07 -5.81
N ALA A 52 0.51 6.23 -5.84
CA ALA A 52 1.00 5.62 -7.07
C ALA A 52 -0.08 4.74 -7.72
N ALA A 53 -0.77 3.92 -6.93
CA ALA A 53 -1.89 3.10 -7.37
C ALA A 53 -3.05 3.93 -7.92
N GLN A 54 -3.35 5.09 -7.33
CA GLN A 54 -4.37 6.00 -7.84
C GLN A 54 -4.00 6.52 -9.22
N LYS A 55 -2.76 6.99 -9.37
CA LYS A 55 -2.25 7.48 -10.65
C LYS A 55 -2.35 6.41 -11.73
N GLU A 56 -1.97 5.18 -11.41
CA GLU A 56 -2.06 4.07 -12.34
C GLU A 56 -3.51 3.78 -12.77
N LEU A 57 -4.48 3.82 -11.85
CA LEU A 57 -5.90 3.69 -12.20
C LEU A 57 -6.41 4.85 -13.05
N ASP A 58 -5.93 6.07 -12.83
CA ASP A 58 -6.30 7.22 -13.64
C ASP A 58 -5.74 7.10 -15.07
N ASP A 59 -4.50 6.61 -15.20
CA ASP A 59 -3.89 6.33 -16.51
C ASP A 59 -4.66 5.22 -17.26
N LEU A 60 -5.05 4.14 -16.56
CA LEU A 60 -5.86 3.06 -17.15
C LEU A 60 -7.28 3.53 -17.50
N ARG A 61 -7.87 4.43 -16.70
CA ARG A 61 -9.16 5.05 -17.00
C ARG A 61 -9.11 5.85 -18.31
N ASN A 62 -8.05 6.62 -18.52
CA ASN A 62 -7.85 7.39 -19.75
C ASN A 62 -7.74 6.45 -20.95
N VAL A 63 -6.98 5.36 -20.81
CA VAL A 63 -6.90 4.32 -21.85
C VAL A 63 -8.28 3.76 -22.20
N ILE A 64 -9.09 3.38 -21.21
CA ILE A 64 -10.44 2.84 -21.46
C ILE A 64 -11.32 3.89 -22.16
N ALA A 65 -11.23 5.16 -21.76
CA ALA A 65 -11.96 6.25 -22.40
C ALA A 65 -11.56 6.44 -23.87
N GLU A 66 -10.27 6.33 -24.20
CA GLU A 66 -9.79 6.38 -25.58
C GLU A 66 -10.32 5.20 -26.40
N LEU A 67 -10.28 3.98 -25.85
CA LEU A 67 -10.84 2.80 -26.51
C LEU A 67 -12.34 2.99 -26.78
N LYS A 68 -13.07 3.57 -25.83
CA LYS A 68 -14.50 3.86 -25.96
C LYS A 68 -14.78 4.85 -27.07
N ALA A 69 -13.98 5.91 -27.16
CA ALA A 69 -14.08 6.88 -28.25
C ALA A 69 -13.84 6.23 -29.62
N LYS A 70 -12.85 5.33 -29.72
CA LYS A 70 -12.59 4.58 -30.96
C LYS A 70 -13.77 3.71 -31.37
N VAL A 71 -14.36 2.95 -30.43
CA VAL A 71 -15.55 2.14 -30.71
C VAL A 71 -16.74 3.01 -31.11
N ALA A 72 -16.95 4.16 -30.47
CA ALA A 72 -18.03 5.08 -30.81
C ALA A 72 -17.95 5.61 -32.25
N SER A 73 -16.75 5.65 -32.84
CA SER A 73 -16.53 6.02 -34.25
C SER A 73 -16.60 4.85 -35.25
N ALA A 74 -16.65 3.60 -34.77
CA ALA A 74 -16.64 2.41 -35.61
C ALA A 74 -18.00 2.10 -36.26
N ASN A 75 -18.01 1.12 -37.17
CA ASN A 75 -19.23 0.60 -37.78
C ASN A 75 -20.12 -0.13 -36.74
N GLN A 76 -21.38 -0.41 -37.08
CA GLN A 76 -22.35 -1.00 -36.13
C GLN A 76 -21.92 -2.39 -35.61
N GLN A 77 -21.36 -3.25 -36.45
CA GLN A 77 -20.93 -4.58 -36.02
C GLN A 77 -19.78 -4.50 -35.00
N THR A 78 -18.77 -3.68 -35.29
CA THR A 78 -17.64 -3.43 -34.37
C THR A 78 -18.11 -2.79 -33.07
N LYS A 79 -19.10 -1.88 -33.13
CA LYS A 79 -19.71 -1.27 -31.93
C LYS A 79 -20.32 -2.28 -30.98
N VAL A 80 -21.07 -3.25 -31.51
CA VAL A 80 -21.67 -4.30 -30.68
C VAL A 80 -20.58 -5.17 -30.07
N GLN A 81 -19.66 -5.70 -30.89
CA GLN A 81 -18.64 -6.65 -30.43
C GLN A 81 -17.67 -6.04 -29.41
N LEU A 82 -17.16 -4.84 -29.69
CA LEU A 82 -16.17 -4.19 -28.83
C LEU A 82 -16.82 -3.37 -27.71
N GLY A 83 -18.07 -2.93 -27.88
CA GLY A 83 -18.80 -2.19 -26.85
C GLY A 83 -18.99 -3.00 -25.57
N GLU A 84 -19.38 -4.27 -25.70
CA GLU A 84 -19.54 -5.17 -24.55
C GLU A 84 -18.23 -5.37 -23.78
N GLU A 85 -17.10 -5.51 -24.50
CA GLU A 85 -15.80 -5.65 -23.86
C GLU A 85 -15.37 -4.36 -23.14
N ILE A 86 -15.69 -3.19 -23.68
CA ILE A 86 -15.45 -1.91 -23.00
C ILE A 86 -16.26 -1.80 -21.71
N GLU A 87 -17.53 -2.21 -21.71
CA GLU A 87 -18.36 -2.20 -20.50
C GLU A 87 -17.79 -3.11 -19.40
N LYS A 88 -17.24 -4.27 -19.80
CA LYS A 88 -16.53 -5.17 -18.87
C LYS A 88 -15.28 -4.51 -18.29
N LEU A 89 -14.51 -3.78 -19.10
CA LEU A 89 -13.34 -3.04 -18.63
C LEU A 89 -13.72 -1.89 -17.68
N GLU A 90 -14.77 -1.13 -17.99
CA GLU A 90 -15.28 -0.06 -17.13
C GLU A 90 -15.77 -0.61 -15.78
N THR A 91 -16.38 -1.80 -15.77
CA THR A 91 -16.80 -2.47 -14.54
C THR A 91 -15.59 -2.88 -13.69
N LYS A 92 -14.61 -3.56 -14.29
CA LYS A 92 -13.37 -3.93 -13.60
C LYS A 92 -12.61 -2.72 -13.05
N LEU A 93 -12.62 -1.59 -13.78
CA LEU A 93 -12.02 -0.35 -13.31
C LEU A 93 -12.71 0.14 -12.03
N ARG A 94 -14.05 0.15 -11.98
CA ARG A 94 -14.80 0.55 -10.78
C ARG A 94 -14.53 -0.38 -9.60
N ASP A 95 -14.52 -1.69 -9.83
CA ASP A 95 -14.24 -2.69 -8.78
C ASP A 95 -12.82 -2.50 -8.22
N THR A 96 -11.84 -2.25 -9.11
CA THR A 96 -10.44 -2.01 -8.70
C THR A 96 -10.30 -0.69 -7.94
N GLN A 97 -11.03 0.36 -8.34
CA GLN A 97 -11.11 1.62 -7.60
C GLN A 97 -11.68 1.43 -6.19
N GLN A 98 -12.73 0.62 -6.04
CA GLN A 98 -13.29 0.29 -4.72
C GLN A 98 -12.27 -0.43 -3.84
N GLN A 99 -11.47 -1.34 -4.41
CA GLN A 99 -10.40 -2.01 -3.66
C GLN A 99 -9.28 -1.05 -3.26
N LEU A 100 -8.94 -0.07 -4.10
CA LEU A 100 -8.00 0.98 -3.71
C LEU A 100 -8.56 1.86 -2.59
N MET A 101 -9.85 2.17 -2.61
CA MET A 101 -10.50 2.89 -1.50
C MET A 101 -10.42 2.09 -0.20
N ALA A 102 -10.71 0.79 -0.26
CA ALA A 102 -10.57 -0.10 0.90
C ALA A 102 -9.13 -0.17 1.40
N LEU A 103 -8.14 -0.24 0.49
CA LEU A 103 -6.73 -0.22 0.83
C LEU A 103 -6.31 1.08 1.55
N LYS A 104 -6.79 2.23 1.06
CA LYS A 104 -6.55 3.55 1.67
C LYS A 104 -7.14 3.69 3.07
N SER A 105 -8.26 3.02 3.35
CA SER A 105 -8.92 3.04 4.66
C SER A 105 -8.52 1.86 5.56
N GLY A 106 -7.67 0.95 5.08
CA GLY A 106 -7.24 -0.23 5.82
C GLY A 106 -6.30 0.12 6.98
N THR A 107 -6.39 -0.65 8.07
CA THR A 107 -5.41 -0.58 9.16
C THR A 107 -4.11 -1.27 8.74
N VAL A 108 -3.03 -1.03 9.50
CA VAL A 108 -1.71 -1.67 9.26
C VAL A 108 -1.83 -3.20 9.20
N GLU A 109 -2.66 -3.80 10.06
CA GLU A 109 -2.86 -5.26 10.11
C GLU A 109 -3.57 -5.81 8.87
N SER A 110 -4.53 -5.06 8.33
CA SER A 110 -5.32 -5.46 7.15
C SER A 110 -4.66 -5.10 5.82
N TRP A 111 -3.69 -4.18 5.85
CA TRP A 111 -3.15 -3.52 4.67
C TRP A 111 -2.55 -4.50 3.67
N THR A 112 -1.76 -5.49 4.13
CA THR A 112 -1.15 -6.49 3.25
C THR A 112 -2.19 -7.31 2.49
N GLN A 113 -3.27 -7.72 3.16
CA GLN A 113 -4.35 -8.48 2.51
C GLN A 113 -5.09 -7.63 1.47
N LEU A 114 -5.42 -6.39 1.83
CA LEU A 114 -6.06 -5.45 0.92
C LEU A 114 -5.17 -5.15 -0.29
N LYS A 115 -3.85 -5.00 -0.08
CA LYS A 115 -2.88 -4.76 -1.15
C LYS A 115 -2.85 -5.92 -2.13
N MET A 116 -2.82 -7.17 -1.63
CA MET A 116 -2.84 -8.35 -2.50
C MET A 116 -4.11 -8.43 -3.34
N SER A 117 -5.27 -8.14 -2.74
CA SER A 117 -6.54 -8.07 -3.49
C SER A 117 -6.48 -7.01 -4.58
N PHE A 118 -6.04 -5.80 -4.22
CA PHE A 118 -5.91 -4.68 -5.16
C PHE A 118 -4.97 -5.02 -6.32
N VAL A 119 -3.77 -5.54 -6.04
CA VAL A 119 -2.79 -5.94 -7.06
C VAL A 119 -3.39 -6.96 -8.02
N LYS A 120 -4.09 -7.98 -7.50
CA LYS A 120 -4.75 -8.98 -8.34
C LYS A 120 -5.76 -8.34 -9.28
N SER A 121 -6.64 -7.47 -8.79
CA SER A 121 -7.66 -6.82 -9.61
C SER A 121 -7.05 -5.87 -10.64
N LEU A 122 -6.00 -5.13 -10.26
CA LEU A 122 -5.26 -4.27 -11.15
C LEU A 122 -4.62 -5.04 -12.31
N GLU A 123 -3.97 -6.17 -12.03
CA GLU A 123 -3.39 -7.03 -13.06
C GLU A 123 -4.47 -7.63 -13.98
N GLN A 124 -5.61 -8.02 -13.43
CA GLN A 124 -6.76 -8.47 -14.22
C GLN A 124 -7.33 -7.37 -15.13
N LEU A 125 -7.35 -6.12 -14.67
CA LEU A 125 -7.75 -4.96 -15.46
C LEU A 125 -6.77 -4.69 -16.61
N LYS A 126 -5.47 -4.63 -16.31
CA LYS A 126 -4.42 -4.45 -17.33
C LYS A 126 -4.45 -5.56 -18.38
N SER A 127 -4.55 -6.81 -17.95
CA SER A 127 -4.66 -7.96 -18.86
C SER A 127 -5.91 -7.85 -19.72
N GLY A 128 -7.03 -7.40 -19.16
CA GLY A 128 -8.25 -7.13 -19.92
C GLY A 128 -8.05 -6.08 -21.02
N ILE A 129 -7.40 -4.96 -20.70
CA ILE A 129 -7.09 -3.91 -21.67
C ILE A 129 -6.17 -4.44 -22.78
N GLU A 130 -5.16 -5.22 -22.42
CA GLU A 130 -4.23 -5.79 -23.39
C GLU A 130 -4.93 -6.80 -24.32
N ASN A 131 -5.77 -7.67 -23.77
CA ASN A 131 -6.56 -8.61 -24.55
C ASN A 131 -7.53 -7.88 -25.48
N TYR A 132 -8.19 -6.83 -24.99
CA TYR A 132 -9.04 -5.98 -25.81
C TYR A 132 -8.28 -5.44 -27.03
N ARG A 133 -7.08 -4.87 -26.82
CA ARG A 133 -6.26 -4.32 -27.92
C ARG A 133 -5.91 -5.38 -28.96
N LYS A 134 -5.54 -6.59 -28.53
CA LYS A 134 -5.25 -7.71 -29.43
C LYS A 134 -6.44 -8.14 -30.28
N ASN A 135 -7.64 -8.11 -29.71
CA ASN A 135 -8.88 -8.48 -30.40
C ASN A 135 -9.45 -7.34 -31.28
N ALA A 136 -9.04 -6.10 -31.02
CA ALA A 136 -9.49 -4.93 -31.77
C ALA A 136 -8.59 -4.58 -32.97
N THR A 137 -7.48 -5.32 -33.18
CA THR A 137 -6.55 -5.18 -34.31
C THR A 137 -6.88 -6.22 -35.37
#